data_AF-A0A1H6EX25-F1
#
_entry.id   AF-A0A1H6EX25-F1
#
_cell.length_a   1.000
_cell.length_b   1.000
_cell.length_c   1.000
_cell.angle_alpha   90.00
_cell.angle_beta   90.00
_cell.angle_gamma   90.00
#
_symmetry.space_group_name_H-M   'P 1'
#
loop_
_entity.id
_entity.type
_entity.pdbx_description
1 polymer ?
#
loop_
_entity_poly.entity_id
_entity_poly.type
_entity_poly.pdbx_seq_one_letter_code
_entity_poly.pdbx_strand_id
1 'polypeptide(L)'
;MGRLEDQAVRHANTARWELSEALNRIAFLDEEGTLHDKDLARIAYAYQRLSWWQQVTDLTHGREDTVDGGTAVLTVRRRAQEVLINSRPVSNGGLFALAMAESRRGGARAFLDATDKLAEALALPVDQEACPADIGTLEAATVRDCANGHRP
;
A
#
# COMPACT_ATOMS: atom_id res chain seq x y z
N MET A 1 6.16 18.95 1.48
CA MET A 1 6.35 17.49 1.61
C MET A 1 6.48 16.92 0.22
N GLY A 2 7.38 15.95 0.03
CA GLY A 2 7.53 15.28 -1.25
C GLY A 2 6.46 14.18 -1.43
N ARG A 3 6.33 13.72 -2.68
CA ARG A 3 5.34 12.70 -3.07
C ARG A 3 5.54 11.37 -2.33
N LEU A 4 6.78 11.04 -1.98
CA LEU A 4 7.12 9.80 -1.28
C LEU A 4 6.72 9.83 0.19
N GLU A 5 6.92 10.97 0.85
CA GLU A 5 6.54 11.18 2.24
C GLU A 5 5.01 11.08 2.40
N ASP A 6 4.26 11.73 1.50
CA ASP A 6 2.79 11.64 1.48
C ASP A 6 2.32 10.20 1.26
N GLN A 7 2.99 9.44 0.40
CA GLN A 7 2.61 8.07 0.12
C GLN A 7 2.98 7.11 1.26
N ALA A 8 4.11 7.34 1.94
CA ALA A 8 4.48 6.63 3.16
C ALA A 8 3.45 6.88 4.28
N VAL A 9 3.01 8.12 4.47
CA VAL A 9 1.96 8.47 5.44
C VAL A 9 0.63 7.78 5.08
N ARG A 10 0.24 7.76 3.80
CA ARG A 10 -0.96 7.02 3.36
C ARG A 10 -0.85 5.53 3.67
N HIS A 11 0.27 4.90 3.34
CA HIS A 11 0.47 3.47 3.65
C HIS A 11 0.48 3.19 5.15
N ALA A 12 1.08 4.06 5.97
CA ALA A 12 1.04 3.97 7.42
C ALA A 12 -0.40 4.07 7.95
N ASN A 13 -1.19 5.02 7.45
CA ASN A 13 -2.58 5.20 7.85
C ASN A 13 -3.46 4.01 7.44
N THR A 14 -3.28 3.46 6.23
CA THR A 14 -3.98 2.25 5.80
C THR A 14 -3.64 1.06 6.70
N ALA A 15 -2.35 0.83 6.99
CA ALA A 15 -1.94 -0.26 7.88
C ALA A 15 -2.45 -0.06 9.32
N ARG A 16 -2.52 1.18 9.80
CA ARG A 16 -3.10 1.52 11.11
C ARG A 16 -4.60 1.21 11.16
N TRP A 17 -5.33 1.55 10.10
CA TRP A 17 -6.76 1.25 10.00
C TRP A 17 -7.00 -0.27 9.96
N GLU A 18 -6.25 -1.01 9.14
CA GLU A 18 -6.32 -2.48 9.08
C GLU A 18 -6.01 -3.14 10.45
N LEU A 19 -5.02 -2.61 11.18
CA LEU A 19 -4.69 -3.09 12.52
C LEU A 19 -5.82 -2.79 13.51
N SER A 20 -6.39 -1.59 13.47
CA SER A 20 -7.52 -1.22 14.33
C SER A 20 -8.73 -2.11 14.07
N GLU A 21 -9.05 -2.40 12.80
CA GLU A 21 -10.12 -3.34 12.47
C GLU A 21 -9.84 -4.75 12.99
N ALA A 22 -8.61 -5.25 12.83
CA ALA A 22 -8.22 -6.57 13.32
C ALA A 22 -8.31 -6.66 14.85
N LEU A 23 -7.89 -5.62 15.58
CA LEU A 23 -7.99 -5.54 17.04
C LEU A 23 -9.45 -5.49 17.51
N ASN A 24 -10.28 -4.64 16.90
CA ASN A 24 -11.70 -4.55 17.23
C ASN A 24 -12.43 -5.86 16.99
N ARG A 25 -12.08 -6.54 15.88
CA ARG A 25 -12.63 -7.86 15.56
C ARG A 25 -12.24 -8.91 16.61
N ILE A 26 -11.02 -8.87 17.14
CA ILE A 26 -10.60 -9.82 18.18
C ILE A 26 -11.32 -9.54 19.49
N ALA A 27 -11.48 -8.28 19.90
CA ALA A 27 -12.27 -7.95 21.09
C ALA A 27 -13.68 -8.56 21.01
N PHE A 28 -14.33 -8.45 19.85
CA PHE A 28 -15.65 -9.06 19.62
C PHE A 28 -15.63 -10.60 19.61
N LEU A 29 -14.67 -11.22 18.91
CA LEU A 29 -14.60 -12.69 18.82
C LEU A 29 -14.16 -13.35 20.13
N ASP A 30 -13.41 -12.66 20.97
CA ASP A 30 -13.01 -13.11 22.31
C ASP A 30 -14.23 -13.12 23.25
N GLU A 31 -15.06 -12.07 23.21
CA GLU A 31 -16.34 -12.03 23.92
C GLU A 31 -17.30 -13.16 23.51
N GLU A 32 -17.29 -13.54 22.23
CA GLU A 32 -18.09 -14.67 21.70
C GLU A 32 -17.44 -16.05 21.88
N GLY A 33 -16.18 -16.12 22.33
CA GLY A 33 -15.42 -17.36 22.47
C GLY A 33 -15.08 -18.06 21.15
N THR A 34 -15.11 -17.33 20.02
CA THR A 34 -14.86 -17.86 18.67
C THR A 34 -13.55 -17.35 18.08
N LEU A 35 -12.58 -16.99 18.92
CA LEU A 35 -11.26 -16.55 18.49
C LEU A 35 -10.46 -17.70 17.85
N HIS A 36 -9.93 -17.49 16.65
CA HIS A 36 -9.10 -18.47 15.94
C HIS A 36 -7.69 -17.93 15.69
N ASP A 37 -6.73 -18.84 15.50
CA ASP A 37 -5.33 -18.53 15.18
C ASP A 37 -5.18 -17.62 13.94
N LYS A 38 -6.10 -17.73 12.96
CA LYS A 38 -6.12 -16.88 11.77
C LYS A 38 -6.35 -15.40 12.08
N ASP A 39 -7.15 -15.09 13.11
CA ASP A 39 -7.48 -13.73 13.50
C ASP A 39 -6.26 -13.09 14.21
N LEU A 40 -5.56 -13.87 15.04
CA LEU A 40 -4.28 -13.48 15.64
C LEU A 40 -3.18 -13.29 14.58
N ALA A 41 -3.14 -14.17 13.57
CA ALA A 41 -2.24 -14.03 12.45
C ALA A 41 -2.49 -12.73 11.69
N ARG A 42 -3.75 -12.32 11.49
CA ARG A 42 -4.10 -11.06 10.82
C ARG A 42 -3.57 -9.83 11.55
N ILE A 43 -3.59 -9.83 12.90
CA ILE A 43 -2.94 -8.77 13.70
C ILE A 43 -1.44 -8.74 13.43
N ALA A 44 -0.76 -9.89 13.50
CA ALA A 44 0.69 -9.94 13.31
C ALA A 44 1.10 -9.41 11.92
N TYR A 45 0.31 -9.70 10.89
CA TYR A 45 0.49 -9.17 9.55
C TYR A 45 0.36 -7.64 9.51
N ALA A 46 -0.77 -7.12 10.00
CA ALA A 46 -1.08 -5.69 9.96
C ALA A 46 -0.11 -4.85 10.82
N TYR A 47 0.22 -5.35 12.01
CA TYR A 47 1.18 -4.73 12.91
C TYR A 47 2.57 -4.63 12.27
N GLN A 48 3.05 -5.70 11.64
CA GLN A 48 4.36 -5.68 11.00
C GLN A 48 4.42 -4.67 9.85
N ARG A 49 3.36 -4.58 9.04
CA ARG A 49 3.25 -3.55 7.98
C ARG A 49 3.26 -2.14 8.56
N LEU A 50 2.48 -1.89 9.60
CA LEU A 50 2.42 -0.59 10.26
C LEU A 50 3.80 -0.19 10.81
N SER A 51 4.48 -1.09 11.52
CA SER A 51 5.78 -0.83 12.11
C SER A 51 6.81 -0.35 11.08
N TRP A 52 6.84 -0.96 9.89
CA TRP A 52 7.77 -0.55 8.84
C TRP A 52 7.42 0.80 8.23
N TRP A 53 6.14 1.04 7.91
CA TRP A 53 5.72 2.34 7.39
C TRP A 53 5.91 3.45 8.42
N GLN A 54 5.73 3.15 9.70
CA GLN A 54 5.98 4.08 10.78
C GLN A 54 7.47 4.42 10.91
N GLN A 55 8.38 3.46 10.74
CA GLN A 55 9.81 3.75 10.66
C GLN A 55 10.16 4.66 9.47
N VAL A 56 9.49 4.52 8.31
CA VAL A 56 9.67 5.44 7.19
C VAL A 56 9.18 6.85 7.55
N THR A 57 8.03 6.97 8.21
CA THR A 57 7.53 8.28 8.65
C THR A 57 8.43 8.90 9.72
N ASP A 58 8.96 8.11 10.64
CA ASP A 58 9.84 8.59 11.71
C ASP A 58 11.18 9.08 11.16
N LEU A 59 11.72 8.42 10.13
CA LEU A 59 12.94 8.87 9.43
C LEU A 59 12.73 10.15 8.59
N THR A 60 11.51 10.38 8.10
CA THR A 60 11.18 11.57 7.28
C THR A 60 10.70 12.77 8.11
N HIS A 61 10.15 12.53 9.31
CA HIS A 61 9.55 13.55 10.20
C HIS A 61 10.25 13.67 11.56
N GLY A 62 11.36 12.96 11.77
CA GLY A 62 12.13 12.97 13.02
C GLY A 62 12.66 14.34 13.43
N ARG A 63 12.99 14.52 14.71
CA ARG A 63 13.45 15.81 15.27
C ARG A 63 14.92 16.13 15.02
N GLU A 64 15.75 15.11 14.85
CA GLU A 64 17.18 15.22 14.61
C GLU A 64 17.49 14.27 13.44
N ASP A 65 17.95 14.79 12.32
CA ASP A 65 18.31 14.07 11.08
C ASP A 65 17.14 13.49 10.24
N THR A 66 16.27 14.36 9.73
CA THR A 66 15.32 13.95 8.68
C THR A 66 16.06 13.62 7.38
N VAL A 67 15.77 12.45 6.83
CA VAL A 67 16.23 12.03 5.50
C VAL A 67 15.11 12.19 4.48
N ASP A 68 15.48 12.36 3.20
CA ASP A 68 14.50 12.38 2.12
C ASP A 68 13.70 11.07 2.06
N GLY A 69 12.46 11.14 1.56
CA GLY A 69 11.57 9.98 1.49
C GLY A 69 12.15 8.77 0.74
N GLY A 70 12.99 8.99 -0.28
CA GLY A 70 13.66 7.91 -1.00
C GLY A 70 14.67 7.17 -0.14
N THR A 71 15.56 7.93 0.51
CA THR A 71 16.56 7.38 1.45
C THR A 71 15.89 6.67 2.63
N ALA A 72 14.79 7.23 3.17
CA ALA A 72 14.03 6.60 4.24
C ALA A 72 13.44 5.25 3.81
N VAL A 73 12.77 5.20 2.65
CA VAL A 73 12.19 3.96 2.11
C VAL A 73 13.27 2.91 1.85
N LEU A 74 14.38 3.26 1.21
CA LEU A 74 15.47 2.32 0.94
C LEU A 74 16.13 1.79 2.22
N THR A 75 16.30 2.65 3.22
CA THR A 75 16.85 2.27 4.52
C THR A 75 15.96 1.25 5.22
N VAL A 76 14.65 1.52 5.29
CA VAL A 76 13.70 0.62 5.93
C VAL A 76 13.52 -0.67 5.13
N ARG A 77 13.54 -0.59 3.79
CA ARG A 77 13.53 -1.77 2.91
C ARG A 77 14.70 -2.70 3.20
N ARG A 78 15.91 -2.17 3.31
CA ARG A 78 17.11 -2.96 3.65
C ARG A 78 16.95 -3.64 5.01
N ARG A 79 16.49 -2.91 6.03
CA ARG A 79 16.21 -3.47 7.37
C ARG A 79 15.17 -4.58 7.31
N ALA A 80 14.08 -4.40 6.54
CA ALA A 80 13.06 -5.42 6.37
C ALA A 80 13.60 -6.68 5.67
N GLN A 81 14.45 -6.52 4.66
CA GLN A 81 15.14 -7.64 3.99
C GLN A 81 16.09 -8.37 4.95
N GLU A 82 16.90 -7.65 5.73
CA GLU A 82 17.79 -8.23 6.73
C GLU A 82 17.01 -9.02 7.79
N VAL A 83 15.88 -8.50 8.27
CA VAL A 83 15.00 -9.22 9.20
C VAL A 83 14.45 -10.49 8.57
N LEU A 84 14.03 -10.45 7.31
CA LEU A 84 13.54 -11.64 6.61
C LEU A 84 14.63 -12.70 6.41
N ILE A 85 15.82 -12.29 5.97
CA ILE A 85 16.98 -13.18 5.74
C ILE A 85 17.46 -13.80 7.06
N ASN A 86 17.54 -13.01 8.12
CA ASN A 86 18.05 -13.44 9.42
C ASN A 86 16.97 -14.07 10.32
N SER A 87 15.69 -14.02 9.92
CA SER A 87 14.61 -14.65 10.67
C SER A 87 14.75 -16.17 10.61
N ARG A 88 15.47 -16.74 11.58
CA ARG A 88 15.59 -18.19 11.73
C ARG A 88 14.18 -18.81 11.72
N PRO A 89 13.97 -19.91 10.97
CA PRO A 89 12.74 -20.67 11.10
C PRO A 89 12.59 -21.06 12.58
N VAL A 90 11.39 -20.84 13.13
CA VAL A 90 11.10 -21.18 14.52
C VAL A 90 11.12 -22.71 14.62
N SER A 91 12.28 -23.29 14.87
CA SER A 91 12.45 -24.75 14.91
C SER A 91 11.81 -25.35 16.16
N ASN A 92 11.60 -24.54 17.20
CA ASN A 92 11.17 -24.95 18.53
C ASN A 92 9.92 -24.16 18.97
N GLY A 93 8.83 -24.24 18.19
CA GLY A 93 7.55 -23.60 18.52
C GLY A 93 6.37 -24.43 18.06
N GLY A 94 5.23 -24.33 18.77
CA GLY A 94 3.97 -24.95 18.34
C GLY A 94 3.44 -24.35 17.04
N LEU A 95 2.44 -25.01 16.42
CA LEU A 95 1.83 -24.59 15.15
C LEU A 95 1.42 -23.10 15.11
N PHE A 96 0.93 -22.57 16.23
CA PHE A 96 0.64 -21.15 16.39
C PHE A 96 1.86 -20.25 16.21
N ALA A 97 3.00 -20.59 16.81
CA ALA A 97 4.22 -19.78 16.72
C ALA A 97 4.77 -19.77 15.28
N LEU A 98 4.64 -20.88 14.56
CA LEU A 98 4.96 -20.99 13.14
C LEU A 98 4.03 -20.10 12.30
N ALA A 99 2.71 -20.21 12.47
CA ALA A 99 1.73 -19.41 11.74
C ALA A 99 1.92 -17.89 11.97
N MET A 100 2.22 -17.48 13.20
CA MET A 100 2.51 -16.08 13.52
C MET A 100 3.82 -15.59 12.88
N ALA A 101 4.85 -16.44 12.85
CA ALA A 101 6.11 -16.10 12.19
C ALA A 101 5.92 -15.96 10.67
N GLU A 102 5.16 -16.86 10.05
CA GLU A 102 4.80 -16.77 8.63
C GLU A 102 3.96 -15.52 8.33
N SER A 103 3.01 -15.19 9.19
CA SER A 103 2.19 -13.99 9.03
C SER A 103 3.03 -12.70 9.08
N ARG A 104 3.97 -12.59 10.03
CA ARG A 104 4.93 -11.47 10.08
C ARG A 104 5.80 -11.39 8.82
N ARG A 105 6.26 -12.55 8.32
CA ARG A 105 6.99 -12.60 7.04
C ARG A 105 6.11 -12.14 5.88
N GLY A 106 4.83 -12.51 5.86
CA GLY A 106 3.86 -12.03 4.89
C GLY A 106 3.72 -10.50 4.92
N GLY A 107 3.63 -9.92 6.12
CA GLY A 107 3.57 -8.46 6.30
C GLY A 107 4.83 -7.75 5.80
N ALA A 108 6.00 -8.33 6.05
CA ALA A 108 7.27 -7.80 5.55
C ALA A 108 7.37 -7.91 4.01
N ARG A 109 6.92 -9.01 3.41
CA ARG A 109 6.85 -9.14 1.92
C ARG A 109 5.93 -8.11 1.31
N ALA A 110 4.73 -7.92 1.88
CA ALA A 110 3.79 -6.90 1.41
C ALA A 110 4.37 -5.47 1.49
N PHE A 111 5.22 -5.20 2.50
CA PHE A 111 5.97 -3.95 2.56
C PHE A 111 6.99 -3.85 1.41
N LEU A 112 7.80 -4.90 1.16
CA LEU A 112 8.77 -4.91 0.07
C LEU A 112 8.08 -4.70 -1.30
N ASP A 113 7.00 -5.43 -1.58
CA ASP A 113 6.24 -5.31 -2.82
C ASP A 113 5.68 -3.88 -3.02
N ALA A 114 5.23 -3.25 -1.93
CA ALA A 114 4.77 -1.86 -1.99
C ALA A 114 5.93 -0.90 -2.30
N THR A 115 7.11 -1.11 -1.72
CA THR A 115 8.29 -0.29 -2.05
C THR A 115 8.79 -0.52 -3.49
N ASP A 116 8.63 -1.71 -4.05
CA ASP A 116 8.93 -1.98 -5.47
C ASP A 116 7.99 -1.20 -6.39
N LYS A 117 6.68 -1.26 -6.13
CA LYS A 117 5.69 -0.49 -6.88
C LYS A 117 5.91 1.02 -6.79
N LEU A 118 6.39 1.51 -5.65
CA LEU A 118 6.78 2.92 -5.50
C LEU A 118 7.98 3.28 -6.37
N ALA A 119 9.00 2.41 -6.40
CA ALA A 119 10.18 2.63 -7.24
C ALA A 119 9.81 2.63 -8.73
N GLU A 120 8.96 1.70 -9.18
CA GLU A 120 8.44 1.64 -10.55
C GLU A 120 7.65 2.90 -10.91
N ALA A 121 6.75 3.34 -10.03
CA ALA A 121 5.93 4.54 -10.25
C ALA A 121 6.74 5.85 -10.31
N LEU A 122 7.95 5.86 -9.76
CA LEU A 122 8.89 6.99 -9.81
C LEU A 122 9.89 6.90 -10.96
N ALA A 123 10.19 5.68 -11.44
CA ALA A 123 11.08 5.43 -12.57
C ALA A 123 10.39 5.64 -13.92
N LEU A 124 9.05 5.59 -13.96
CA LEU A 124 8.27 5.98 -15.12
C LEU A 124 8.52 7.47 -15.42
N PRO A 125 9.01 7.82 -16.63
CA PRO A 125 9.08 9.20 -17.06
C PRO A 125 7.67 9.80 -16.95
N VAL A 126 7.58 11.02 -16.43
CA VAL A 126 6.38 11.84 -16.57
C VAL A 126 6.32 12.26 -18.03
N ASP A 127 6.02 11.32 -18.94
CA ASP A 127 5.53 11.62 -20.27
C ASP A 127 4.03 11.99 -20.12
N GLN A 128 3.79 13.13 -19.49
CA GLN A 128 2.51 13.83 -19.50
C GLN A 128 2.66 15.26 -20.07
N GLU A 129 3.70 15.51 -20.86
CA GLU A 129 3.79 16.72 -21.68
C GLU A 129 4.30 16.39 -23.09
N ALA A 130 3.37 15.91 -23.93
CA ALA A 130 3.29 16.08 -25.39
C ALA A 130 2.43 14.91 -25.92
N CYS A 131 1.33 15.12 -26.64
CA CYS A 131 1.22 16.02 -27.76
C CYS A 131 -0.26 16.41 -28.01
N PRO A 132 -0.52 17.61 -28.53
CA PRO A 132 -1.85 18.07 -28.95
C PRO A 132 -2.17 17.55 -30.36
N ALA A 133 -3.32 16.90 -30.52
CA ALA A 133 -4.07 16.65 -31.75
C ALA A 133 -5.24 15.75 -31.31
N ASP A 134 -6.50 15.95 -31.66
CA ASP A 134 -7.05 16.49 -32.89
C ASP A 134 -8.54 16.74 -32.57
N ILE A 135 -9.01 17.99 -32.52
CA ILE A 135 -10.47 18.25 -32.51
C ILE A 135 -10.90 18.30 -33.97
N GLY A 136 -10.88 17.11 -34.58
CA GLY A 136 -11.47 16.81 -35.87
C GLY A 136 -12.53 15.73 -35.70
N THR A 137 -13.79 16.18 -35.63
CA THR A 137 -14.96 15.48 -36.16
C THR A 137 -15.42 14.17 -35.49
N LEU A 138 -16.54 14.22 -34.76
CA LEU A 138 -17.67 13.26 -34.75
C LEU A 138 -18.75 13.76 -33.77
N GLU A 139 -19.76 14.52 -34.22
CA GLU A 139 -21.11 14.06 -34.62
C GLU A 139 -22.08 13.76 -33.45
N ALA A 140 -23.13 14.58 -33.30
CA ALA A 140 -24.41 14.25 -32.66
C ALA A 140 -25.47 15.28 -33.10
N ALA A 141 -26.14 15.06 -34.23
CA ALA A 141 -27.49 14.48 -34.31
C ALA A 141 -28.60 15.32 -33.65
N THR A 142 -29.50 15.90 -34.46
CA THR A 142 -30.95 15.72 -34.30
C THR A 142 -31.75 16.19 -35.52
N VAL A 143 -32.81 15.43 -35.77
CA VAL A 143 -33.65 15.35 -36.95
C VAL A 143 -34.76 16.41 -36.93
N ARG A 144 -35.03 17.05 -38.09
CA ARG A 144 -36.35 17.35 -38.71
C ARG A 144 -36.24 18.60 -39.60
N ASP A 145 -36.44 18.48 -40.91
CA ASP A 145 -37.77 18.73 -41.48
C ASP A 145 -37.87 18.38 -42.97
N CYS A 146 -39.01 17.76 -43.24
CA CYS A 146 -39.79 17.61 -44.47
C CYS A 146 -39.15 17.84 -45.85
N ALA A 147 -39.23 16.78 -46.65
CA ALA A 147 -39.30 16.82 -48.10
C ALA A 147 -40.32 17.85 -48.60
N ASN A 148 -39.92 18.69 -49.56
CA ASN A 148 -40.62 18.79 -50.83
C ASN A 148 -39.79 19.55 -51.87
N GLY A 149 -39.83 19.03 -53.09
CA GLY A 149 -38.95 19.41 -54.18
C GLY A 149 -39.34 20.68 -54.94
N HIS A 150 -38.43 20.99 -55.85
CA HIS A 150 -38.60 21.70 -57.12
C HIS A 150 -39.05 23.17 -57.11
N ARG A 151 -38.11 24.02 -57.51
CA ARG A 151 -38.28 25.33 -58.18
C ARG A 151 -39.24 25.23 -59.39
N PRO A 152 -39.79 26.35 -59.90
CA PRO A 152 -39.28 27.73 -59.88
C PRO A 152 -39.97 28.69 -58.91
#